data_AF-A0A1J1J5S2-F1
#
_entry.id   AF-A0A1J1J5S2-F1
#
_cell.length_a   1.000
_cell.length_b   1.000
_cell.length_c   1.000
_cell.angle_alpha   90.00
_cell.angle_beta   90.00
_cell.angle_gamma   90.00
#
_symmetry.space_group_name_H-M   'P 1'
#
loop_
_entity.id
_entity.type
_entity.pdbx_description
1 polymer ?
#
loop_
_entity_poly.entity_id
_entity_poly.type
_entity_poly.pdbx_seq_one_letter_code
_entity_poly.pdbx_strand_id
1 'polypeptide(L)'
;MSIKKIRNEKFHPFIKSEGVFIGNGLSEPPTVKFIEKEKLWHENLEPRLRLFYHNTLSSTRRHANFMNVKSPRDSLDIILSSEYNHSDDLFRDKEEVFRQPETNDKETFRRLRNTQDIYINPPVYLSHPLKIGGISERKSIYSVKLINSGVHGSKTNHGYSRQNVDGNFFNY
;
A
#
# COMPACT_ATOMS: atom_id res chain seq x y z
N MET A 1 1.86 -10.00 -5.21
CA MET A 1 2.07 -9.07 -6.35
C MET A 1 1.82 -7.67 -5.84
N SER A 2 2.67 -6.70 -6.18
CA SER A 2 2.45 -5.31 -5.78
C SER A 2 1.76 -4.55 -6.91
N ILE A 3 0.76 -3.74 -6.58
CA ILE A 3 0.04 -2.89 -7.54
C ILE A 3 0.65 -1.50 -7.48
N LYS A 4 1.12 -0.99 -8.62
CA LYS A 4 1.59 0.39 -8.74
C LYS A 4 0.65 1.19 -9.65
N LYS A 5 0.17 2.32 -9.13
CA LYS A 5 -0.64 3.28 -9.90
C LYS A 5 0.29 4.22 -10.65
N ILE A 6 0.19 4.26 -11.98
CA ILE A 6 0.94 5.19 -12.85
C ILE A 6 -0.05 6.11 -13.56
N ARG A 7 0.35 7.35 -13.86
CA ARG A 7 -0.46 8.27 -14.67
C ARG A 7 -0.75 7.63 -16.03
N ASN A 8 -2.01 7.71 -16.45
CA ASN A 8 -2.40 7.23 -17.77
C ASN A 8 -2.13 8.31 -18.82
N GLU A 9 -1.30 7.98 -19.81
CA GLU A 9 -0.91 8.87 -20.92
C GLU A 9 -1.74 8.62 -22.19
N LYS A 10 -2.66 7.64 -22.16
CA LYS A 10 -3.55 7.34 -23.28
C LYS A 10 -4.61 8.44 -23.45
N PHE A 11 -5.11 8.57 -24.67
CA PHE A 11 -6.22 9.46 -25.03
C PHE A 11 -7.54 9.12 -24.30
N HIS A 12 -7.71 7.86 -23.92
CA HIS A 12 -8.86 7.41 -23.13
C HIS A 12 -8.50 7.19 -21.67
N PRO A 13 -9.35 7.66 -20.74
CA PRO A 13 -9.13 7.46 -19.33
C PRO A 13 -9.40 6.00 -18.91
N PHE A 14 -8.70 5.55 -17.87
CA PHE A 14 -8.81 4.16 -17.41
C PHE A 14 -10.00 3.97 -16.45
N ILE A 15 -11.19 3.70 -17.00
CA ILE A 15 -12.47 3.65 -16.25
C ILE A 15 -13.10 2.23 -16.23
N LYS A 16 -12.35 1.20 -16.64
CA LYS A 16 -12.87 -0.19 -16.71
C LYS A 16 -13.45 -0.74 -15.39
N SER A 17 -13.03 -0.19 -14.25
CA SER A 17 -13.51 -0.60 -12.92
C SER A 17 -14.90 -0.05 -12.55
N GLU A 18 -15.30 1.09 -13.13
CA GLU A 18 -16.55 1.79 -12.80
C GLU A 18 -17.72 1.27 -13.63
N GLY A 19 -17.49 1.01 -14.91
CA GLY A 19 -18.56 0.74 -15.85
C GLY A 19 -18.08 0.27 -17.21
N VAL A 20 -19.05 0.14 -18.13
CA VAL A 20 -18.85 -0.40 -19.48
C VAL A 20 -19.47 0.56 -20.49
N PHE A 21 -18.84 0.69 -21.66
CA PHE A 21 -19.42 1.41 -22.78
C PHE A 21 -20.36 0.51 -23.57
N ILE A 22 -21.53 1.03 -23.92
CA ILE A 22 -22.45 0.41 -24.86
C ILE A 22 -22.05 0.81 -26.29
N GLY A 23 -22.14 -0.13 -27.23
CA GLY A 23 -21.88 0.12 -28.66
C GLY A 23 -20.42 0.39 -28.98
N ASN A 24 -20.17 1.32 -29.92
CA ASN A 24 -18.83 1.58 -30.48
C ASN A 24 -17.87 2.33 -29.53
N GLY A 25 -18.27 2.59 -28.29
CA GLY A 25 -17.40 3.24 -27.31
C GLY A 25 -17.08 4.71 -27.64
N LEU A 26 -15.88 5.14 -27.27
CA LEU A 26 -15.34 6.47 -27.56
C LEU A 26 -14.65 6.47 -28.93
N SER A 27 -14.61 7.62 -29.60
CA SER A 27 -13.89 7.77 -30.86
C SER A 27 -12.37 7.64 -30.67
N GLU A 28 -11.74 6.86 -31.53
CA GLU A 28 -10.29 6.68 -31.54
C GLU A 28 -9.61 7.64 -32.53
N PRO A 29 -8.41 8.17 -32.20
CA PRO A 29 -7.64 8.96 -33.15
C PRO A 29 -7.28 8.11 -34.37
N PRO A 30 -7.14 8.72 -35.56
CA PRO A 30 -6.69 8.00 -36.75
C PRO A 30 -5.38 7.30 -36.44
N THR A 31 -5.26 6.04 -36.87
CA THR A 31 -4.12 5.18 -36.55
C THR A 31 -2.83 5.81 -37.05
N VAL A 32 -2.17 6.60 -36.19
CA VAL A 32 -0.73 6.78 -36.31
C VAL A 32 -0.24 5.37 -36.02
N LYS A 33 0.11 4.62 -37.06
CA LYS A 33 0.70 3.30 -36.93
C LYS A 33 1.74 3.45 -35.82
N PHE A 34 1.54 2.78 -34.69
CA PHE A 34 2.39 2.84 -33.49
C PHE A 34 3.74 2.19 -33.81
N ILE A 35 4.43 2.71 -34.83
CA ILE A 35 5.65 2.18 -35.45
C ILE A 35 6.82 2.34 -34.48
N GLU A 36 6.69 3.24 -33.50
CA GLU A 36 7.68 3.42 -32.45
C GLU A 36 6.95 3.39 -31.10
N LYS A 37 7.35 2.46 -30.23
CA LYS A 37 6.83 2.26 -28.86
C LYS A 37 6.89 3.50 -27.95
N GLU A 38 7.46 4.60 -28.44
CA GLU A 38 7.82 5.79 -27.67
C GLU A 38 7.08 7.06 -28.10
N LYS A 39 6.33 7.06 -29.21
CA LYS A 39 5.59 8.25 -29.65
C LYS A 39 4.27 8.42 -28.92
N LEU A 40 4.02 9.60 -28.37
CA LEU A 40 2.76 9.94 -27.73
C LEU A 40 1.66 10.07 -28.79
N TRP A 41 0.44 9.61 -28.47
CA TRP A 41 -0.70 9.56 -29.39
C TRP A 41 -1.09 10.92 -30.01
N HIS A 42 -0.67 12.03 -29.39
CA HIS A 42 -1.05 13.38 -29.76
C HIS A 42 -0.01 14.14 -30.59
N GLU A 43 1.21 13.64 -30.76
CA GLU A 43 2.32 14.39 -31.38
C GLU A 43 2.03 14.86 -32.81
N ASN A 44 1.44 14.00 -33.64
CA ASN A 44 1.17 14.28 -35.05
C ASN A 44 -0.27 14.75 -35.31
N LEU A 45 -1.01 15.11 -34.26
CA LEU A 45 -2.41 15.55 -34.37
C LEU A 45 -2.51 17.07 -34.28
N GLU A 46 -3.34 17.62 -35.16
CA GLU A 46 -3.75 19.02 -35.08
C GLU A 46 -4.34 19.33 -33.68
N PRO A 47 -4.08 20.51 -33.08
CA PRO A 47 -4.59 20.86 -31.75
C PRO A 47 -6.09 20.57 -31.55
N ARG A 48 -6.92 20.84 -32.56
CA ARG A 48 -8.38 20.56 -32.53
C ARG A 48 -8.69 19.07 -32.37
N LEU A 49 -7.96 18.22 -33.09
CA LEU A 49 -8.13 16.77 -33.02
C LEU A 49 -7.64 16.24 -31.67
N ARG A 50 -6.54 16.77 -31.14
CA ARG A 50 -6.07 16.42 -29.79
C ARG A 50 -7.13 16.67 -28.73
N LEU A 51 -7.76 17.84 -28.77
CA LEU A 51 -8.83 18.19 -27.83
C LEU A 51 -10.04 17.25 -27.98
N PHE A 52 -10.40 16.91 -29.22
CA PHE A 52 -11.53 16.03 -29.51
C PHE A 52 -11.33 14.60 -28.99
N TYR A 53 -10.14 14.02 -29.19
CA TYR A 53 -9.87 12.63 -28.79
C TYR A 53 -9.48 12.48 -27.31
N HIS A 54 -8.90 13.51 -26.69
CA HIS A 54 -8.51 13.47 -25.28
C HIS A 54 -9.71 13.62 -24.35
N ASN A 55 -10.17 12.49 -23.83
CA ASN A 55 -11.28 12.47 -22.89
C ASN A 55 -10.80 12.52 -21.43
N THR A 56 -11.42 13.37 -20.62
CA THR A 56 -11.20 13.40 -19.17
C THR A 56 -12.11 12.37 -18.47
N LEU A 57 -11.77 12.00 -17.23
CA LEU A 57 -12.63 11.14 -16.39
C LEU A 57 -14.08 11.66 -16.35
N SER A 58 -14.25 12.96 -16.15
CA SER A 58 -15.56 13.61 -16.04
C SER A 58 -16.31 13.69 -17.37
N SER A 59 -15.59 13.82 -18.50
CA SER A 59 -16.19 13.75 -19.84
C SER A 59 -16.73 12.33 -20.09
N THR A 60 -15.88 11.33 -19.85
CA THR A 60 -16.23 9.93 -20.06
C THR A 60 -17.38 9.46 -19.18
N ARG A 61 -17.41 9.84 -17.90
CA ARG A 61 -18.52 9.47 -16.98
C ARG A 61 -19.87 10.03 -17.40
N ARG A 62 -19.89 11.17 -18.07
CA ARG A 62 -21.10 11.82 -18.59
C ARG A 62 -21.42 11.44 -20.03
N HIS A 63 -20.60 10.58 -20.63
CA HIS A 63 -20.80 10.15 -22.01
C HIS A 63 -22.08 9.33 -22.11
N ALA A 64 -22.92 9.60 -23.11
CA ALA A 64 -24.24 8.96 -23.26
C ALA A 64 -24.16 7.43 -23.33
N ASN A 65 -23.10 6.90 -23.93
CA ASN A 65 -22.90 5.46 -24.07
C ASN A 65 -22.19 4.82 -22.87
N PHE A 66 -21.83 5.56 -21.83
CA PHE A 66 -21.13 5.00 -20.67
C PHE A 66 -22.12 4.62 -19.57
N MET A 67 -22.20 3.33 -19.26
CA MET A 67 -23.04 2.82 -18.18
C MET A 67 -22.19 2.58 -16.93
N ASN A 68 -22.45 3.41 -15.90
CA ASN A 68 -21.86 3.22 -14.58
C ASN A 68 -22.76 2.34 -13.72
N VAL A 69 -22.35 1.09 -13.49
CA VAL A 69 -23.16 0.11 -12.75
C VAL A 69 -23.11 0.35 -11.25
N LYS A 70 -22.01 0.92 -10.74
CA LYS A 70 -21.71 1.02 -9.31
C LYS A 70 -21.86 2.43 -8.75
N SER A 71 -22.32 3.39 -9.55
CA SER A 71 -22.51 4.76 -9.07
C SER A 71 -23.62 4.82 -8.01
N PRO A 72 -23.43 5.58 -6.91
CA PRO A 72 -24.52 5.88 -6.00
C PRO A 72 -25.64 6.61 -6.76
N ARG A 73 -26.90 6.30 -6.43
CA ARG A 73 -28.08 6.85 -7.10
C ARG A 73 -28.68 8.03 -6.35
N ASP A 74 -28.58 8.01 -5.03
CA ASP A 74 -29.11 9.06 -4.16
C ASP A 74 -28.09 9.51 -3.10
N SER A 75 -28.51 10.45 -2.25
CA SER A 75 -27.67 10.95 -1.15
C SER A 75 -27.43 9.91 -0.05
N LEU A 76 -28.34 8.95 0.13
CA LEU A 76 -28.21 7.91 1.14
C LEU A 76 -27.10 6.94 0.75
N ASP A 77 -27.05 6.52 -0.52
CA ASP A 77 -25.99 5.67 -1.06
C ASP A 77 -24.60 6.28 -0.82
N ILE A 78 -24.46 7.60 -0.99
CA ILE A 78 -23.21 8.33 -0.75
C ILE A 78 -22.80 8.27 0.73
N ILE A 79 -23.76 8.37 1.65
CA ILE A 79 -23.50 8.30 3.10
C ILE A 79 -23.14 6.87 3.48
N LEU A 80 -23.86 5.88 2.94
CA LEU A 80 -23.62 4.46 3.20
C LEU A 80 -22.27 3.97 2.64
N SER A 81 -21.77 4.61 1.57
CA SER A 81 -20.45 4.31 1.02
C SER A 81 -19.29 5.05 1.72
N SER A 82 -19.57 5.91 2.70
CA SER A 82 -18.55 6.64 3.45
C SER A 82 -17.71 5.72 4.33
N GLU A 83 -16.56 6.23 4.79
CA GLU A 83 -15.68 5.50 5.72
C GLU A 83 -16.12 5.60 7.20
N TYR A 84 -17.10 6.44 7.52
CA TYR A 84 -17.46 6.74 8.90
C TYR A 84 -17.95 5.50 9.66
N ASN A 85 -17.31 5.18 10.80
CA ASN A 85 -17.75 4.11 11.70
C ASN A 85 -18.18 4.68 13.05
N HIS A 86 -19.49 4.71 13.30
CA HIS A 86 -20.04 5.27 14.54
C HIS A 86 -19.62 4.52 15.82
N SER A 87 -19.21 3.25 15.72
CA SER A 87 -18.77 2.46 16.88
C SER A 87 -17.41 2.89 17.42
N ASP A 88 -16.51 3.33 16.53
CA ASP A 88 -15.13 3.70 16.88
C ASP A 88 -14.95 5.22 16.92
N ASP A 89 -15.66 5.96 16.07
CA ASP A 89 -15.50 7.40 15.88
C ASP A 89 -16.53 8.21 16.70
N LEU A 90 -16.09 8.83 17.79
CA LEU A 90 -16.91 9.72 18.63
C LEU A 90 -16.73 11.20 18.23
N PHE A 91 -17.84 11.91 17.99
CA PHE A 91 -17.88 13.37 17.70
C PHE A 91 -17.09 13.84 16.46
N ARG A 92 -17.17 13.10 15.35
CA ARG A 92 -16.60 13.57 14.07
C ARG A 92 -17.31 14.79 13.51
N ASP A 93 -16.53 15.60 12.77
CA ASP A 93 -17.07 16.70 12.00
C ASP A 93 -17.98 16.21 10.87
N LYS A 94 -18.92 17.08 10.47
CA LYS A 94 -19.89 16.77 9.41
C LYS A 94 -19.22 16.35 8.11
N GLU A 95 -18.06 16.91 7.77
CA GLU A 95 -17.33 16.58 6.55
C GLU A 95 -16.83 15.13 6.55
N GLU A 96 -16.45 14.60 7.72
CA GLU A 96 -15.91 13.25 7.84
C GLU A 96 -16.99 12.17 7.69
N VAL A 97 -18.25 12.51 7.94
CA VAL A 97 -19.42 11.65 7.70
C VAL A 97 -19.61 11.36 6.21
N PHE A 98 -19.21 12.29 5.32
CA PHE A 98 -19.33 12.10 3.87
C PHE A 98 -18.02 11.67 3.22
N ARG A 99 -16.94 11.46 3.99
CA ARG A 99 -15.63 11.14 3.44
C ARG A 99 -15.66 9.76 2.81
N GLN A 100 -15.44 9.73 1.50
CA GLN A 100 -15.45 8.49 0.72
C GLN A 100 -14.11 7.76 0.85
N PRO A 101 -14.10 6.42 0.85
CA PRO A 101 -12.89 5.60 0.94
C PRO A 101 -11.83 5.95 -0.12
N GLU A 102 -12.24 6.36 -1.32
CA GLU A 102 -11.32 6.79 -2.37
C GLU A 102 -10.46 8.00 -2.00
N THR A 103 -10.96 8.85 -1.11
CA THR A 103 -10.26 10.07 -0.66
C THR A 103 -9.08 9.71 0.23
N ASN A 104 -9.18 8.61 0.96
CA ASN A 104 -8.14 8.07 1.83
C ASN A 104 -7.30 7.00 1.11
N ASP A 105 -7.18 7.10 -0.22
CA ASP A 105 -6.41 6.20 -1.09
C ASP A 105 -6.80 4.71 -1.02
N LYS A 106 -7.96 4.37 -0.44
CA LYS A 106 -8.48 3.00 -0.47
C LYS A 106 -8.93 2.65 -1.88
N GLU A 107 -8.68 1.40 -2.28
CA GLU A 107 -9.08 0.92 -3.59
C GLU A 107 -10.58 0.65 -3.62
N THR A 108 -11.29 1.38 -4.48
CA THR A 108 -12.71 1.14 -4.77
C THR A 108 -12.92 1.01 -6.27
N PHE A 109 -14.19 0.92 -6.69
CA PHE A 109 -14.53 0.94 -8.11
C PHE A 109 -14.20 2.28 -8.79
N ARG A 110 -14.28 3.40 -8.05
CA ARG A 110 -14.17 4.77 -8.58
C ARG A 110 -12.72 5.27 -8.55
N ARG A 111 -12.25 5.86 -9.65
CA ARG A 111 -10.93 6.49 -9.73
C ARG A 111 -11.01 8.01 -9.63
N LEU A 112 -10.31 8.61 -8.67
CA LEU A 112 -10.26 10.07 -8.57
C LEU A 112 -9.32 10.72 -9.59
N ARG A 113 -8.28 10.00 -10.01
CA ARG A 113 -7.26 10.46 -10.96
C ARG A 113 -7.16 9.53 -12.17
N ASN A 114 -6.75 10.06 -13.32
CA ASN A 114 -6.55 9.26 -14.53
C ASN A 114 -5.25 8.45 -14.40
N THR A 115 -5.32 7.34 -13.67
CA THR A 115 -4.21 6.42 -13.42
C THR A 115 -4.54 5.02 -13.91
N GLN A 116 -3.52 4.31 -14.35
CA GLN A 116 -3.59 2.90 -14.71
C GLN A 116 -2.86 2.07 -13.65
N ASP A 117 -3.44 0.93 -13.30
CA ASP A 117 -2.85 -0.01 -12.35
C ASP A 117 -1.91 -0.94 -13.12
N ILE A 118 -0.68 -1.10 -12.61
CA ILE A 118 0.33 -1.98 -13.18
C ILE A 118 0.68 -3.02 -12.13
N TYR A 119 0.55 -4.29 -12.54
CA TYR A 119 0.95 -5.43 -11.72
C TYR A 119 2.46 -5.61 -11.82
N ILE A 120 3.14 -5.39 -10.70
CA ILE A 120 4.57 -5.67 -10.58
C ILE A 120 4.69 -7.10 -10.07
N ASN A 121 5.17 -7.98 -10.95
CA ASN A 121 5.58 -9.31 -10.56
C ASN A 121 6.75 -9.17 -9.58
N PRO A 122 6.71 -9.87 -8.43
CA PRO A 122 7.87 -9.90 -7.55
C PRO A 122 9.07 -10.40 -8.35
N PRO A 123 10.29 -9.87 -8.10
CA PRO A 123 11.47 -10.40 -8.75
C PRO A 123 11.55 -11.90 -8.48
N VAL A 124 11.70 -12.70 -9.53
CA VAL A 124 11.94 -14.13 -9.38
C VAL A 124 13.35 -14.27 -8.82
N TYR A 125 13.45 -14.57 -7.53
CA TYR A 125 14.73 -14.92 -6.92
C TYR A 125 15.14 -16.27 -7.48
N LEU A 126 16.08 -16.28 -8.43
CA LEU A 126 16.66 -17.51 -9.00
C LEU A 126 17.48 -18.30 -7.97
N SER A 127 17.84 -17.67 -6.84
CA SER A 127 18.41 -18.34 -5.69
C SER A 127 17.32 -18.81 -4.73
N HIS A 128 17.43 -20.06 -4.29
CA HIS A 128 16.64 -20.54 -3.15
C HIS A 128 16.95 -19.64 -1.95
N PRO A 129 15.99 -19.35 -1.06
CA PRO A 129 16.26 -18.49 0.09
C PRO A 129 17.39 -19.12 0.91
N LEU A 130 18.55 -18.44 0.95
CA LEU A 130 19.68 -18.85 1.76
C LEU A 130 19.27 -18.70 3.23
N LYS A 131 18.80 -19.79 3.84
CA LYS A 131 18.57 -19.86 5.27
C LYS A 131 19.93 -20.07 5.94
N ILE A 132 20.59 -18.98 6.30
CA ILE A 132 21.76 -19.06 7.18
C ILE A 132 21.24 -19.37 8.58
N GLY A 133 21.16 -20.67 8.89
CA GLY A 133 20.98 -21.13 10.25
C GLY A 133 22.25 -20.85 11.04
N GLY A 134 22.11 -20.17 12.16
CA GLY A 134 23.20 -19.86 13.07
C GLY A 134 22.66 -19.69 14.48
N ILE A 135 23.46 -20.06 15.46
CA ILE A 135 23.17 -19.76 16.85
C ILE A 135 23.31 -18.25 17.02
N SER A 136 22.27 -17.54 17.48
CA SER A 136 22.30 -16.08 17.71
C SER A 136 23.29 -15.67 18.81
N GLU A 137 23.65 -16.60 19.68
CA GLU A 137 24.51 -16.40 20.85
C GLU A 137 25.30 -17.66 21.19
N ARG A 138 26.63 -17.60 21.33
CA ARG A 138 27.42 -18.72 21.86
C ARG A 138 27.20 -18.88 23.37
N LYS A 139 26.03 -19.35 23.79
CA LYS A 139 25.80 -19.75 25.18
C LYS A 139 26.39 -21.12 25.44
N SER A 140 27.22 -21.19 26.47
CA SER A 140 27.68 -22.48 27.01
C SER A 140 26.49 -23.26 27.56
N ILE A 141 26.53 -24.59 27.43
CA ILE A 141 25.54 -25.53 27.99
C ILE A 141 25.42 -25.34 29.51
N TYR A 142 26.46 -24.82 30.16
CA TYR A 142 26.50 -24.54 31.59
C TYR A 142 25.93 -23.16 31.98
N SER A 143 25.44 -22.36 31.02
CA SER A 143 24.83 -21.05 31.28
C SER A 143 23.35 -21.20 31.68
N VAL A 144 23.12 -21.84 32.84
CA VAL A 144 21.77 -21.97 33.41
C VAL A 144 21.50 -20.75 34.29
N LYS A 145 20.64 -19.83 33.81
CA LYS A 145 20.23 -18.62 34.55
C LYS A 145 19.20 -18.92 35.65
N LEU A 146 19.41 -20.00 36.41
CA LEU A 146 18.51 -20.48 37.48
C LEU A 146 19.25 -21.20 38.63
N ILE A 147 20.59 -21.12 38.73
CA ILE A 147 21.23 -21.44 40.01
C ILE A 147 21.00 -20.24 40.92
N ASN A 148 20.02 -20.36 41.81
CA ASN A 148 19.87 -19.48 42.94
C ASN A 148 21.25 -19.32 43.58
N SER A 149 21.82 -18.12 43.56
CA SER A 149 22.98 -17.78 44.37
C SER A 149 22.54 -17.91 45.82
N GLY A 150 22.67 -19.13 46.37
CA GLY A 150 22.49 -19.37 47.80
C GLY A 150 23.46 -18.50 48.59
N VAL A 151 23.16 -18.28 49.88
CA VAL A 151 23.99 -17.46 50.77
C VAL A 151 25.45 -17.91 50.67
N HIS A 152 26.31 -17.05 50.11
CA HIS A 152 27.71 -17.35 49.87
C HIS A 152 28.44 -17.52 51.22
N GLY A 153 28.55 -18.76 51.69
CA GLY A 153 29.38 -19.13 52.85
C GLY A 153 30.86 -19.26 52.46
N SER A 154 31.76 -19.04 53.43
CA SER A 154 33.23 -19.06 53.26
C SER A 154 33.81 -20.37 52.69
N LYS A 155 33.04 -21.46 52.64
CA LYS A 155 33.47 -22.74 52.04
C LYS A 155 33.33 -22.81 50.52
N THR A 156 32.42 -22.02 49.91
CA THR A 156 32.22 -22.06 48.45
C THR A 156 33.03 -21.01 47.70
N ASN A 157 33.68 -20.09 48.42
CA ASN A 157 34.57 -19.09 47.86
C ASN A 157 35.87 -19.06 48.67
N HIS A 158 36.96 -19.61 48.12
CA HIS A 158 38.27 -19.77 48.76
C HIS A 158 38.97 -18.41 48.99
N GLY A 159 38.37 -17.54 49.81
CA GLY A 159 38.92 -16.24 50.14
C GLY A 159 38.74 -15.14 49.09
N TYR A 160 37.96 -15.33 48.00
CA TYR A 160 37.76 -14.23 47.02
C TYR A 160 36.68 -13.21 47.41
N SER A 161 35.93 -13.45 48.49
CA SER A 161 34.98 -12.46 49.02
C SER A 161 35.71 -11.48 49.94
N ARG A 162 35.60 -10.19 49.65
CA ARG A 162 36.17 -9.09 50.46
C ARG A 162 35.13 -8.52 51.40
N GLN A 163 35.55 -8.00 52.55
CA GLN A 163 34.69 -7.21 53.43
C GLN A 163 34.29 -5.90 52.73
N ASN A 164 33.01 -5.53 52.82
CA ASN A 164 32.45 -4.40 52.07
C ASN A 164 32.99 -3.03 52.51
N VAL A 165 33.57 -2.93 53.71
CA VAL A 165 34.04 -1.66 54.28
C VAL A 165 35.50 -1.40 53.91
N ASP A 166 36.40 -2.37 54.13
CA ASP A 166 37.85 -2.16 53.97
C ASP A 166 38.51 -3.04 52.89
N GLY A 167 37.75 -3.90 52.20
CA GLY A 167 38.29 -4.74 51.13
C GLY A 167 39.22 -5.88 51.59
N ASN A 168 39.44 -6.03 52.90
CA ASN A 168 40.24 -7.11 53.48
C ASN A 168 39.51 -8.46 53.46
N PHE A 169 40.29 -9.53 53.55
CA PHE A 169 39.77 -10.90 53.59
C PHE A 169 39.17 -11.22 54.96
N PHE A 170 38.12 -12.04 54.98
CA PHE A 170 37.60 -12.59 56.23
C PHE A 170 38.57 -13.62 56.78
N ASN A 171 39.26 -13.30 57.87
CA ASN A 171 40.06 -14.27 58.62
C ASN A 171 39.15 -14.91 59.69
N TYR A 172 39.09 -16.24 59.70
CA TYR A 172 38.53 -17.02 60.81
C TYR A 172 39.68 -17.70 61.55
#